data_AF-A0A6C0L7V2-F1
#
_entry.id   AF-A0A6C0L7V2-F1
#
_cell.length_a   1.000
_cell.length_b   1.000
_cell.length_c   1.000
_cell.angle_alpha   90.00
_cell.angle_beta   90.00
_cell.angle_gamma   90.00
#
_symmetry.space_group_name_H-M   'P 1'
#
loop_
_entity.id
_entity.type
_entity.pdbx_description
1 polymer ?
#
loop_
_entity_poly.entity_id
_entity_poly.type
_entity_poly.pdbx_seq_one_letter_code
_entity_poly.pdbx_strand_id
1 'polypeptide(L)'
;MPHIIGYIHVCQKEGWKRTFDLIMDTIRQSKLYDEISELRVSVLSDDIFQDDDRFHDVKMRIVYRGKSEEYERPTLLHIKSQSSIDPENTLYFYVHTKGLKHFNTEREPYVMDWIKLMLYWNIERWPLAVEILSMDHYWTYGCNHTGIHYSGNFWWSKSSHIQRLSSFIPDYYTAPEDWVTMLYWGQIQVPIHREYYSVFNSGLEGMGHYTNAYPESKYRVQ
;
A
#
# COMPACT_ATOMS: atom_id res chain seq x y z
N MET A 1 -9.84 -5.82 19.22
CA MET A 1 -9.12 -5.19 18.11
C MET A 1 -9.76 -5.64 16.81
N PRO A 2 -9.78 -4.81 15.76
CA PRO A 2 -10.32 -5.22 14.46
C PRO A 2 -9.49 -6.37 13.89
N HIS A 3 -10.08 -7.13 12.97
CA HIS A 3 -9.35 -8.12 12.19
C HIS A 3 -8.46 -7.39 11.18
N ILE A 4 -7.15 -7.64 11.16
CA ILE A 4 -6.20 -6.95 10.28
C ILE A 4 -5.57 -7.94 9.29
N ILE A 5 -5.67 -7.65 8.00
CA ILE A 5 -5.00 -8.41 6.94
C ILE A 5 -4.06 -7.48 6.17
N GLY A 6 -2.80 -7.86 6.05
CA GLY A 6 -1.84 -7.14 5.23
C GLY A 6 -1.79 -7.66 3.81
N TYR A 7 -1.59 -6.75 2.85
CA TYR A 7 -1.29 -7.08 1.46
C TYR A 7 0.05 -6.50 1.05
N ILE A 8 0.90 -7.36 0.48
CA ILE A 8 2.19 -6.96 -0.07
C ILE A 8 2.20 -7.34 -1.55
N HIS A 9 2.32 -6.34 -2.41
CA HIS A 9 2.60 -6.56 -3.82
C HIS A 9 4.11 -6.58 -4.06
N VAL A 10 4.61 -7.66 -4.64
CA VAL A 10 6.04 -7.86 -4.90
C VAL A 10 6.27 -7.94 -6.40
N CYS A 11 7.11 -7.05 -6.92
CA CYS A 11 7.64 -7.13 -8.27
C CYS A 11 9.07 -7.70 -8.18
N GLN A 12 9.32 -8.92 -8.65
CA GLN A 12 10.61 -9.62 -8.58
C GLN A 12 11.64 -9.09 -9.60
N LYS A 13 11.86 -7.78 -9.61
CA LYS A 13 12.98 -7.13 -10.32
C LYS A 13 14.16 -6.98 -9.39
N GLU A 14 15.33 -6.62 -9.94
CA GLU A 14 16.53 -6.37 -9.14
C GLU A 14 16.24 -5.43 -7.95
N GLY A 15 16.71 -5.85 -6.77
CA GLY A 15 16.49 -5.11 -5.52
C GLY A 15 15.18 -5.39 -4.79
N TRP A 16 14.26 -6.22 -5.32
CA TRP A 16 12.99 -6.51 -4.64
C TRP A 16 13.17 -7.03 -3.21
N LYS A 17 14.20 -7.87 -2.99
CA LYS A 17 14.53 -8.44 -1.68
C LYS A 17 14.82 -7.35 -0.65
N ARG A 18 15.57 -6.32 -1.05
CA ARG A 18 15.91 -5.18 -0.19
C ARG A 18 14.66 -4.41 0.24
N THR A 19 13.75 -4.11 -0.69
CA THR A 19 12.51 -3.40 -0.34
C THR A 19 11.58 -4.28 0.48
N PHE A 20 11.49 -5.57 0.16
CA PHE A 20 10.69 -6.53 0.90
C PHE A 20 11.17 -6.69 2.35
N ASP A 21 12.48 -6.84 2.54
CA ASP A 21 13.09 -6.92 3.87
C ASP A 21 12.81 -5.65 4.67
N LEU A 22 12.96 -4.47 4.06
CA LEU A 22 12.62 -3.20 4.70
C LEU A 22 11.14 -3.16 5.14
N ILE A 23 10.20 -3.59 4.29
CA ILE A 23 8.78 -3.66 4.64
C ILE A 23 8.55 -4.62 5.82
N MET A 24 9.06 -5.85 5.72
CA MET A 24 8.85 -6.89 6.73
C MET A 24 9.51 -6.54 8.08
N ASP A 25 10.71 -5.97 8.04
CA ASP A 25 11.40 -5.51 9.24
C ASP A 25 10.62 -4.38 9.92
N THR A 26 10.06 -3.44 9.13
CA THR A 26 9.21 -2.37 9.68
C THR A 26 7.93 -2.95 10.32
N ILE A 27 7.27 -3.91 9.67
CA ILE A 27 6.07 -4.58 10.20
C ILE A 27 6.37 -5.29 11.53
N ARG A 28 7.54 -5.95 11.65
CA ARG A 28 7.95 -6.63 12.89
C ARG A 28 8.33 -5.64 13.98
N GLN A 29 9.13 -4.62 13.66
CA GLN A 29 9.61 -3.63 14.62
C GLN A 29 8.48 -2.74 15.17
N SER A 30 7.43 -2.47 14.36
CA SER A 30 6.26 -1.71 14.79
C SER A 30 5.27 -2.50 15.64
N LYS A 31 5.54 -3.78 15.88
CA LYS A 31 4.62 -4.76 16.50
C LYS A 31 3.33 -5.01 15.72
N LEU A 32 3.22 -4.48 14.49
CA LEU A 32 2.08 -4.78 13.63
C LEU A 32 2.03 -6.29 13.30
N TYR A 33 3.19 -6.94 13.18
CA TYR A 33 3.26 -8.38 12.94
C TYR A 33 2.48 -9.20 13.97
N ASP A 34 2.44 -8.78 15.23
CA ASP A 34 1.75 -9.50 16.29
C ASP A 34 0.22 -9.42 16.12
N GLU A 35 -0.26 -8.30 15.56
CA GLU A 35 -1.68 -7.94 15.45
C GLU A 35 -2.35 -8.39 14.16
N ILE A 36 -1.56 -8.66 13.11
CA ILE A 36 -2.10 -9.13 11.83
C ILE A 36 -2.50 -10.60 11.92
N SER A 37 -3.63 -10.94 11.29
CA SER A 37 -4.07 -12.33 11.11
C SER A 37 -3.23 -13.04 10.06
N GLU A 38 -2.98 -12.37 8.93
CA GLU A 38 -2.19 -12.91 7.82
C GLU A 38 -1.62 -11.78 6.93
N LEU A 39 -0.59 -12.13 6.16
CA LEU A 39 -0.05 -11.37 5.04
C LEU A 39 -0.38 -12.11 3.73
N ARG A 40 -1.08 -11.44 2.83
CA ARG A 40 -1.40 -11.95 1.50
C ARG A 40 -0.49 -11.31 0.47
N VAL A 41 0.27 -12.13 -0.23
CA VAL A 41 1.34 -11.66 -1.11
C VAL A 41 1.01 -12.00 -2.56
N SER A 42 1.07 -11.01 -3.44
CA SER A 42 1.10 -11.25 -4.87
C SER A 42 2.52 -11.08 -5.37
N VAL A 43 2.98 -11.99 -6.21
CA VAL A 43 4.34 -11.97 -6.74
C VAL A 43 4.30 -11.89 -8.26
N LEU A 44 4.80 -10.80 -8.81
CA LEU A 44 4.91 -10.57 -10.25
C LEU A 44 6.37 -10.67 -10.68
N SER A 45 6.61 -11.28 -11.83
CA SER A 45 7.95 -11.43 -12.42
C SER A 45 7.93 -11.02 -13.90
N ASP A 46 9.06 -10.55 -14.43
CA ASP A 46 9.21 -10.39 -15.89
C ASP A 46 9.36 -11.77 -16.57
N ASP A 47 9.94 -12.73 -15.84
CA ASP A 47 10.23 -14.08 -16.30
C ASP A 47 9.31 -15.10 -15.60
N ILE A 48 9.91 -15.98 -14.80
CA ILE A 48 9.23 -17.01 -14.02
C ILE A 48 9.25 -16.58 -12.56
N PHE A 49 8.22 -16.94 -11.81
CA PHE A 49 8.20 -16.81 -10.36
C PHE A 49 9.43 -17.51 -9.75
N GLN A 50 10.19 -16.78 -8.94
CA GLN A 50 11.32 -17.31 -8.19
C GLN A 50 10.89 -17.48 -6.73
N ASP A 51 10.85 -18.72 -6.26
CA ASP A 51 10.62 -18.97 -4.84
C ASP A 51 11.82 -18.48 -4.01
N ASP A 52 11.56 -17.96 -2.81
CA ASP A 52 12.56 -17.40 -1.89
C ASP A 52 12.08 -17.61 -0.45
N ASP A 53 12.99 -17.91 0.47
CA ASP A 53 12.69 -18.17 1.88
C ASP A 53 11.90 -17.03 2.55
N ARG A 54 12.03 -15.80 2.03
CA ARG A 54 11.24 -14.62 2.45
C ARG A 54 9.72 -14.83 2.37
N PHE A 55 9.27 -15.72 1.48
CA PHE A 55 7.84 -16.03 1.32
C PHE A 55 7.35 -17.14 2.25
N HIS A 56 8.23 -17.77 3.03
CA HIS A 56 7.90 -18.93 3.87
C HIS A 56 7.61 -18.54 5.33
N ASP A 57 7.24 -17.27 5.57
CA ASP A 57 6.77 -16.80 6.87
C ASP A 57 5.41 -17.44 7.22
N VAL A 58 5.24 -17.88 8.47
CA VAL A 58 4.03 -18.61 8.92
C VAL A 58 2.73 -17.81 8.78
N LYS A 59 2.79 -16.48 8.87
CA LYS A 59 1.62 -15.62 8.66
C LYS A 59 1.40 -15.29 7.19
N MET A 60 2.25 -15.75 6.28
CA MET A 60 2.26 -15.33 4.90
C MET A 60 1.65 -16.38 3.97
N ARG A 61 0.86 -15.90 3.00
CA ARG A 61 0.30 -16.71 1.93
C ARG A 61 0.48 -16.01 0.59
N ILE A 62 1.10 -16.69 -0.36
CA ILE A 62 1.09 -16.24 -1.76
C ILE A 62 -0.31 -16.46 -2.33
N VAL A 63 -0.97 -15.39 -2.75
CA VAL A 63 -2.34 -15.42 -3.29
C VAL A 63 -2.40 -15.24 -4.80
N TYR A 64 -1.33 -14.73 -5.41
CA TYR A 64 -1.25 -14.55 -6.86
C TYR A 64 0.20 -14.64 -7.34
N ARG A 65 0.38 -15.21 -8.53
CA ARG A 65 1.63 -15.23 -9.28
C ARG A 65 1.33 -14.80 -10.71
N GLY A 66 2.04 -13.79 -11.21
CA GLY A 66 1.77 -13.25 -12.54
C GLY A 66 2.95 -12.50 -13.14
N LYS A 67 2.65 -11.68 -14.14
CA LYS A 67 3.62 -10.93 -14.91
C LYS A 67 3.71 -9.48 -14.45
N SER A 68 4.90 -8.92 -14.44
CA SER A 68 5.18 -7.53 -14.06
C SER A 68 4.32 -6.47 -14.79
N GLU A 69 3.91 -6.75 -16.03
CA GLU A 69 3.04 -5.88 -16.84
C GLU A 69 1.62 -5.70 -16.27
N GLU A 70 1.22 -6.57 -15.34
CA GLU A 70 -0.05 -6.48 -14.65
C GLU A 70 -0.04 -5.44 -13.51
N TYR A 71 1.14 -4.91 -13.16
CA TYR A 71 1.34 -3.95 -12.06
C TYR A 71 0.63 -4.40 -10.78
N GLU A 72 0.16 -3.48 -9.93
CA GLU A 72 -0.50 -3.81 -8.67
C GLU A 72 -1.91 -4.44 -8.84
N ARG A 73 -2.46 -4.48 -10.07
CA ARG A 73 -3.88 -4.81 -10.31
C ARG A 73 -4.30 -6.16 -9.75
N PRO A 74 -3.56 -7.28 -9.93
CA PRO A 74 -3.99 -8.57 -9.42
C PRO A 74 -4.12 -8.57 -7.90
N THR A 75 -3.24 -7.84 -7.20
CA THR A 75 -3.29 -7.70 -5.75
C THR A 75 -4.54 -6.95 -5.33
N LEU A 76 -4.79 -5.78 -5.93
CA LEU A 76 -5.94 -4.94 -5.61
C LEU A 76 -7.27 -5.66 -5.89
N LEU A 77 -7.37 -6.37 -7.01
CA LEU A 77 -8.53 -7.18 -7.36
C LEU A 77 -8.69 -8.40 -6.44
N HIS A 78 -7.59 -8.96 -5.92
CA HIS A 78 -7.68 -9.98 -4.88
C HIS A 78 -8.25 -9.38 -3.59
N ILE A 79 -7.78 -8.21 -3.12
CA ILE A 79 -8.36 -7.51 -1.96
C ILE A 79 -9.87 -7.30 -2.18
N LYS A 80 -10.26 -6.84 -3.38
CA LYS A 80 -11.66 -6.68 -3.77
C LYS A 80 -12.46 -7.95 -3.61
N SER A 81 -11.98 -9.06 -4.17
CA SER A 81 -12.67 -10.36 -4.12
C SER A 81 -12.83 -10.87 -2.68
N GLN A 82 -11.80 -10.71 -1.85
CA GLN A 82 -11.81 -11.21 -0.48
C GLN A 82 -12.58 -10.32 0.48
N SER A 83 -12.80 -9.05 0.14
CA SER A 83 -13.52 -8.10 1.00
C SER A 83 -14.92 -8.56 1.40
N SER A 84 -15.56 -9.46 0.64
CA SER A 84 -16.87 -10.05 0.96
C SER A 84 -16.80 -11.43 1.61
N ILE A 85 -15.60 -11.99 1.77
CA ILE A 85 -15.33 -13.33 2.33
C ILE A 85 -14.69 -13.22 3.71
N ASP A 86 -13.77 -12.27 3.86
CA ASP A 86 -13.08 -12.02 5.12
C ASP A 86 -14.06 -11.56 6.21
N PRO A 87 -13.69 -11.71 7.50
CA PRO A 87 -14.52 -11.28 8.62
C PRO A 87 -15.04 -9.85 8.47
N GLU A 88 -16.27 -9.63 8.93
CA GLU A 88 -16.86 -8.30 9.02
C GLU A 88 -15.95 -7.37 9.84
N ASN A 89 -15.84 -6.11 9.43
CA ASN A 89 -14.93 -5.11 10.03
C ASN A 89 -13.42 -5.39 9.85
N THR A 90 -13.03 -6.24 8.90
CA THR A 90 -11.63 -6.36 8.50
C THR A 90 -11.06 -5.02 8.04
N LEU A 91 -9.88 -4.68 8.55
CA LEU A 91 -9.04 -3.61 8.04
C LEU A 91 -7.94 -4.21 7.16
N TYR A 92 -7.74 -3.60 6.00
CA TYR A 92 -6.66 -3.93 5.10
C TYR A 92 -5.59 -2.85 5.15
N PHE A 93 -4.32 -3.25 5.15
CA PHE A 93 -3.25 -2.37 4.70
C PHE A 93 -2.61 -2.91 3.44
N TYR A 94 -2.16 -2.00 2.59
CA TYR A 94 -1.57 -2.30 1.31
C TYR A 94 -0.23 -1.59 1.17
N VAL A 95 0.80 -2.35 0.81
CA VAL A 95 2.14 -1.86 0.51
C VAL A 95 2.72 -2.65 -0.66
N HIS A 96 3.78 -2.13 -1.29
CA HIS A 96 4.42 -2.80 -2.41
C HIS A 96 5.92 -2.53 -2.48
N THR A 97 6.65 -3.34 -3.24
CA THR A 97 8.09 -3.17 -3.46
C THR A 97 8.38 -1.99 -4.40
N LYS A 98 8.09 -0.77 -3.93
CA LYS A 98 8.31 0.48 -4.66
C LYS A 98 9.81 0.76 -4.83
N GLY A 99 10.14 1.50 -5.89
CA GLY A 99 11.43 2.15 -6.05
C GLY A 99 12.50 1.35 -6.79
N LEU A 100 12.22 0.10 -7.18
CA LEU A 100 13.20 -0.82 -7.79
C LEU A 100 13.95 -0.20 -8.98
N LYS A 101 13.24 0.50 -9.86
CA LYS A 101 13.81 1.18 -11.03
C LYS A 101 14.76 2.35 -10.72
N HIS A 102 14.85 2.75 -9.46
CA HIS A 102 15.67 3.87 -9.00
C HIS A 102 16.85 3.43 -8.12
N PHE A 103 16.96 2.15 -7.80
CA PHE A 103 18.13 1.64 -7.10
C PHE A 103 19.39 1.72 -7.99
N ASN A 104 20.53 1.99 -7.36
CA ASN A 104 21.81 2.27 -7.99
C ASN A 104 21.78 3.49 -8.94
N THR A 105 20.86 4.43 -8.71
CA THR A 105 20.77 5.71 -9.45
C THR A 105 20.93 6.90 -8.51
N GLU A 106 21.18 8.10 -9.07
CA GLU A 106 21.20 9.37 -8.31
C GLU A 106 19.90 9.66 -7.56
N ARG A 107 18.78 9.03 -7.96
CA ARG A 107 17.47 9.22 -7.33
C ARG A 107 17.23 8.29 -6.15
N GLU A 108 18.08 7.28 -5.95
CA GLU A 108 17.90 6.30 -4.88
C GLU A 108 17.70 6.95 -3.50
N PRO A 109 18.53 7.93 -3.07
CA PRO A 109 18.37 8.51 -1.73
C PRO A 109 16.99 9.15 -1.53
N TYR A 110 16.46 9.85 -2.54
CA TYR A 110 15.16 10.53 -2.47
C TYR A 110 14.00 9.53 -2.47
N VAL A 111 14.10 8.47 -3.27
CA VAL A 111 13.10 7.40 -3.30
C VAL A 111 13.11 6.60 -2.00
N MET A 112 14.28 6.38 -1.40
CA MET A 112 14.40 5.74 -0.09
C MET A 112 13.79 6.59 1.03
N ASP A 113 14.00 7.91 1.01
CA ASP A 113 13.34 8.85 1.94
C ASP A 113 11.80 8.74 1.83
N TRP A 114 11.28 8.66 0.61
CA TRP A 114 9.84 8.51 0.37
C TRP A 114 9.29 7.16 0.85
N ILE A 115 9.98 6.05 0.57
CA ILE A 115 9.57 4.72 1.05
C ILE A 115 9.52 4.73 2.58
N LYS A 116 10.54 5.28 3.25
CA LYS A 116 10.59 5.40 4.71
C LYS A 116 9.48 6.27 5.29
N LEU A 117 9.17 7.40 4.65
CA LEU A 117 8.03 8.25 5.04
C LEU A 117 6.72 7.47 5.02
N MET A 118 6.46 6.73 3.94
CA MET A 118 5.22 5.96 3.81
C MET A 118 5.16 4.79 4.78
N LEU A 119 6.29 4.11 5.02
CA LEU A 119 6.39 3.05 6.03
C LEU A 119 6.19 3.59 7.45
N TYR A 120 6.73 4.76 7.77
CA TYR A 120 6.51 5.39 9.06
C TYR A 120 5.01 5.61 9.32
N TRP A 121 4.33 6.29 8.40
CA TRP A 121 2.92 6.64 8.60
C TRP A 121 1.97 5.44 8.48
N ASN A 122 2.21 4.52 7.55
CA ASN A 122 1.31 3.38 7.34
C ASN A 122 1.65 2.16 8.21
N ILE A 123 2.91 1.93 8.59
CA ILE A 123 3.31 0.69 9.26
C ILE A 123 3.81 0.94 10.68
N GLU A 124 4.67 1.94 10.91
CA GLU A 124 5.15 2.23 12.27
C GLU A 124 4.06 2.87 13.13
N ARG A 125 3.26 3.76 12.54
CA ARG A 125 2.14 4.45 13.18
C ARG A 125 0.80 3.76 12.96
N TRP A 126 0.80 2.45 12.69
CA TRP A 126 -0.41 1.66 12.41
C TRP A 126 -1.54 1.81 13.47
N PRO A 127 -1.28 2.01 14.79
CA PRO A 127 -2.38 2.17 15.74
C PRO A 127 -3.24 3.40 15.42
N LEU A 128 -2.64 4.45 14.84
CA LEU A 128 -3.35 5.64 14.39
C LEU A 128 -4.23 5.33 13.17
N ALA A 129 -3.79 4.47 12.26
CA ALA A 129 -4.63 4.02 11.15
C ALA A 129 -5.88 3.29 11.65
N VAL A 130 -5.71 2.42 12.65
CA VAL A 130 -6.83 1.70 13.30
C VAL A 130 -7.77 2.66 14.03
N GLU A 131 -7.23 3.62 14.78
CA GLU A 131 -8.01 4.65 15.49
C GLU A 131 -8.85 5.48 14.50
N ILE A 132 -8.23 6.03 13.46
CA ILE A 132 -8.91 6.83 12.44
C ILE A 132 -9.97 6.01 11.71
N LEU A 133 -9.66 4.78 11.33
CA LEU A 133 -10.63 3.90 10.68
C LEU A 133 -11.69 3.36 11.64
N SER A 134 -11.54 3.48 12.95
CA SER A 134 -12.66 3.21 13.87
C SER A 134 -13.74 4.30 13.82
N MET A 135 -13.43 5.48 13.28
CA MET A 135 -14.39 6.56 13.08
C MET A 135 -15.26 6.28 11.85
N ASP A 136 -16.56 6.56 11.95
CA ASP A 136 -17.53 6.19 10.91
C ASP A 136 -17.32 6.93 9.58
N HIS A 137 -16.77 8.15 9.61
CA HIS A 137 -16.66 9.02 8.44
C HIS A 137 -15.38 8.85 7.60
N TYR A 138 -14.46 7.97 7.99
CA TYR A 138 -13.25 7.68 7.21
C TYR A 138 -13.29 6.29 6.58
N TRP A 139 -12.99 6.23 5.28
CA TRP A 139 -12.90 5.01 4.49
C TRP A 139 -11.50 4.47 4.33
N THR A 140 -10.55 5.40 4.23
CA THR A 140 -9.14 5.09 3.98
C THR A 140 -8.26 5.94 4.85
N TYR A 141 -7.06 5.44 5.09
CA TYR A 141 -5.99 6.14 5.78
C TYR A 141 -4.70 5.99 4.96
N GLY A 142 -3.91 7.04 4.90
CA GLY A 142 -2.60 7.01 4.25
C GLY A 142 -1.89 8.35 4.40
N CYS A 143 -0.85 8.58 3.61
CA CYS A 143 -0.12 9.84 3.57
C CYS A 143 0.08 10.30 2.12
N ASN A 144 0.46 11.56 1.92
CA ASN A 144 0.74 12.15 0.62
C ASN A 144 -0.47 12.05 -0.35
N HIS A 145 -1.67 12.35 0.13
CA HIS A 145 -2.88 12.31 -0.68
C HIS A 145 -2.92 13.47 -1.68
N THR A 146 -3.06 13.16 -2.97
CA THR A 146 -3.04 14.11 -4.10
C THR A 146 -4.42 14.70 -4.42
N GLY A 147 -5.46 14.24 -3.74
CA GLY A 147 -6.86 14.51 -4.08
C GLY A 147 -7.52 13.36 -4.85
N ILE A 148 -6.72 12.51 -5.50
CA ILE A 148 -7.20 11.34 -6.25
C ILE A 148 -6.52 10.03 -5.83
N HIS A 149 -5.37 10.06 -5.15
CA HIS A 149 -4.73 8.86 -4.61
C HIS A 149 -3.74 9.22 -3.51
N TYR A 150 -3.25 8.20 -2.80
CA TYR A 150 -2.08 8.33 -1.93
C TYR A 150 -0.82 8.15 -2.76
N SER A 151 -0.01 9.22 -2.90
CA SER A 151 1.17 9.18 -3.74
C SER A 151 2.16 8.13 -3.25
N GLY A 152 2.43 7.14 -4.09
CA GLY A 152 3.27 5.99 -3.76
C GLY A 152 2.49 4.74 -3.35
N ASN A 153 1.16 4.84 -3.27
CA ASN A 153 0.20 3.74 -3.17
C ASN A 153 0.37 2.86 -1.91
N PHE A 154 0.60 3.48 -0.77
CA PHE A 154 0.61 2.82 0.54
C PHE A 154 -0.58 3.38 1.34
N TRP A 155 -1.46 2.50 1.81
CA TRP A 155 -2.71 2.91 2.44
C TRP A 155 -3.34 1.81 3.30
N TRP A 156 -4.31 2.20 4.10
CA TRP A 156 -5.24 1.35 4.82
C TRP A 156 -6.68 1.60 4.39
N SER A 157 -7.54 0.60 4.48
CA SER A 157 -8.97 0.73 4.18
C SER A 157 -9.84 -0.27 4.93
N LYS A 158 -11.11 0.08 5.13
CA LYS A 158 -12.15 -0.83 5.64
C LYS A 158 -12.58 -1.82 4.58
N SER A 159 -12.88 -3.06 4.96
CA SER A 159 -13.50 -4.03 4.04
C SER A 159 -14.80 -3.52 3.42
N SER A 160 -15.64 -2.83 4.19
CA SER A 160 -16.89 -2.21 3.73
C SER A 160 -16.66 -1.10 2.68
N HIS A 161 -15.49 -0.47 2.64
CA HIS A 161 -15.11 0.44 1.57
C HIS A 161 -14.70 -0.32 0.32
N ILE A 162 -13.80 -1.28 0.46
CA ILE A 162 -13.35 -2.11 -0.66
C ILE A 162 -14.54 -2.81 -1.36
N GLN A 163 -15.55 -3.26 -0.61
CA GLN A 163 -16.78 -3.86 -1.16
C GLN A 163 -17.57 -2.92 -2.09
N ARG A 164 -17.39 -1.60 -2.02
CA ARG A 164 -18.03 -0.61 -2.90
C ARG A 164 -17.19 -0.22 -4.12
N LEU A 165 -15.88 -0.52 -4.12
CA LEU A 165 -14.99 -0.19 -5.22
C LEU A 165 -15.29 -1.03 -6.48
N SER A 166 -14.85 -0.55 -7.63
CA SER A 166 -14.92 -1.30 -8.89
C SER A 166 -14.12 -2.60 -8.84
N SER A 167 -14.64 -3.67 -9.44
CA SER A 167 -13.88 -4.89 -9.77
C SER A 167 -13.09 -4.76 -11.08
N PHE A 168 -13.07 -3.56 -11.67
CA PHE A 168 -12.32 -3.22 -12.87
C PHE A 168 -11.42 -2.01 -12.58
N ILE A 169 -10.14 -2.13 -12.92
CA ILE A 169 -9.15 -1.06 -12.80
C ILE A 169 -8.73 -0.68 -14.23
N PRO A 170 -8.96 0.56 -14.70
CA PRO A 170 -8.69 0.96 -16.08
C PRO A 170 -7.23 0.83 -16.48
N ASP A 171 -6.96 0.63 -17.77
CA ASP A 171 -5.61 0.41 -18.29
C ASP A 171 -4.85 1.71 -18.57
N TYR A 172 -4.55 2.46 -17.51
CA TYR A 172 -3.56 3.54 -17.54
C TYR A 172 -2.61 3.42 -16.35
N TYR A 173 -1.43 4.04 -16.48
CA TYR A 173 -0.30 3.82 -15.58
C TYR A 173 -0.61 4.05 -14.09
N THR A 174 -1.31 5.14 -13.74
CA THR A 174 -1.63 5.46 -12.33
C THR A 174 -2.94 4.85 -11.83
N ALA A 175 -3.66 4.09 -12.66
CA ALA A 175 -4.97 3.55 -12.28
C ALA A 175 -4.95 2.66 -11.03
N PRO A 176 -3.89 1.85 -10.79
CA PRO A 176 -3.78 1.11 -9.53
C PRO A 176 -3.61 2.01 -8.30
N GLU A 177 -3.01 3.20 -8.42
CA GLU A 177 -2.92 4.17 -7.31
C GLU A 177 -4.27 4.83 -7.03
N ASP A 178 -5.02 5.15 -8.09
CA ASP A 178 -6.33 5.80 -7.99
C ASP A 178 -7.41 4.87 -7.40
N TRP A 179 -7.29 3.56 -7.60
CA TRP A 179 -8.36 2.59 -7.34
C TRP A 179 -9.01 2.70 -5.95
N VAL A 180 -8.21 2.90 -4.89
CA VAL A 180 -8.72 2.94 -3.51
C VAL A 180 -9.57 4.19 -3.21
N THR A 181 -9.55 5.20 -4.07
CA THR A 181 -10.39 6.40 -3.92
C THR A 181 -11.51 6.47 -4.98
N MET A 182 -11.48 5.55 -5.96
CA MET A 182 -12.42 5.49 -7.08
C MET A 182 -13.71 4.76 -6.69
N LEU A 183 -14.60 5.46 -5.98
CA LEU A 183 -15.99 5.00 -5.83
C LEU A 183 -16.71 5.04 -7.18
N TYR A 184 -17.44 3.97 -7.50
CA TYR A 184 -18.23 3.88 -8.74
C TYR A 184 -19.62 4.47 -8.53
N TRP A 185 -20.02 5.47 -9.31
CA TRP A 185 -21.41 5.67 -9.76
C TRP A 185 -21.43 6.52 -11.04
N GLY A 186 -21.33 5.86 -12.19
CA GLY A 186 -22.07 6.26 -13.39
C GLY A 186 -21.80 7.62 -14.07
N GLN A 187 -20.78 8.41 -13.73
CA GLN A 187 -20.30 9.52 -14.59
C GLN A 187 -19.00 10.16 -14.11
N ILE A 188 -18.37 10.87 -15.06
CA ILE A 188 -17.13 11.65 -14.97
C ILE A 188 -17.26 12.70 -13.86
N GLN A 189 -16.91 12.37 -12.62
CA GLN A 189 -16.42 13.32 -11.61
C GLN A 189 -15.92 12.56 -10.38
N VAL A 190 -14.67 12.83 -10.03
CA VAL A 190 -14.00 12.39 -8.81
C VAL A 190 -14.80 12.88 -7.60
N PRO A 191 -15.20 12.03 -6.65
CA PRO A 191 -15.81 12.53 -5.43
C PRO A 191 -14.76 13.30 -4.62
N ILE A 192 -14.95 14.62 -4.48
CA ILE A 192 -14.32 15.39 -3.41
C ILE A 192 -15.05 15.00 -2.13
N HIS A 193 -14.75 13.81 -1.61
CA HIS A 193 -15.26 13.37 -0.32
C HIS A 193 -14.13 13.42 0.69
N ARG A 194 -14.39 14.12 1.80
CA ARG A 194 -13.47 14.31 2.93
C ARG A 194 -13.27 13.04 3.78
N GLU A 195 -13.58 11.89 3.20
CA GLU A 195 -13.65 10.58 3.85
C GLU A 195 -12.37 9.75 3.60
N TYR A 196 -11.42 10.28 2.81
CA TYR A 196 -10.08 9.75 2.65
C TYR A 196 -9.11 10.53 3.55
N TYR A 197 -8.59 9.87 4.59
CA TYR A 197 -7.73 10.55 5.55
C TYR A 197 -6.27 10.55 5.07
N SER A 198 -5.66 11.73 4.94
CA SER A 198 -4.22 11.88 4.79
C SER A 198 -3.65 12.33 6.13
N VAL A 199 -2.93 11.43 6.81
CA VAL A 199 -2.31 11.75 8.11
C VAL A 199 -1.22 12.81 7.98
N PHE A 200 -0.58 12.84 6.81
CA PHE A 200 0.57 13.68 6.56
C PHE A 200 0.69 13.97 5.07
N ASN A 201 1.03 15.20 4.73
CA ASN A 201 1.38 15.63 3.38
C ASN A 201 2.75 16.29 3.45
N SER A 202 3.68 15.74 2.66
CA SER A 202 5.06 16.22 2.59
C SER A 202 5.23 17.53 1.84
N GLY A 203 4.26 17.89 0.99
CA GLY A 203 4.40 18.94 -0.02
C GLY A 203 5.19 18.50 -1.25
N LEU A 204 5.55 17.22 -1.35
CA LEU A 204 6.29 16.61 -2.47
C LEU A 204 5.48 15.52 -3.19
N GLU A 205 4.17 15.51 -3.00
CA GLU A 205 3.26 14.52 -3.60
C GLU A 205 3.35 14.54 -5.13
N GLY A 206 3.06 13.40 -5.76
CA GLY A 206 3.19 13.21 -7.21
C GLY A 206 4.64 12.91 -7.60
N MET A 207 5.40 13.94 -7.96
CA MET A 207 6.76 13.77 -8.53
C MET A 207 7.89 14.36 -7.67
N GLY A 208 7.58 15.15 -6.64
CA GLY A 208 8.58 15.86 -5.86
C GLY A 208 9.58 14.94 -5.15
N HIS A 209 9.11 13.79 -4.67
CA HIS A 209 9.94 12.80 -3.98
C HIS A 209 11.00 12.11 -4.84
N TYR A 210 10.97 12.23 -6.17
CA TYR A 210 12.00 11.65 -7.02
C TYR A 210 13.28 12.48 -7.11
N THR A 211 13.25 13.75 -6.66
CA THR A 211 14.33 14.71 -6.85
C THR A 211 14.67 15.53 -5.61
N ASN A 212 13.91 15.39 -4.52
CA ASN A 212 14.09 16.19 -3.31
C ASN A 212 14.29 15.30 -2.09
N ALA A 213 15.28 15.64 -1.26
CA ALA A 213 15.52 14.97 0.01
C ALA A 213 14.39 15.24 1.02
N TYR A 214 13.95 14.17 1.68
CA TYR A 214 12.90 14.21 2.68
C TYR A 214 13.25 13.31 3.89
N PRO A 215 14.30 13.67 4.64
CA PRO A 215 14.81 12.84 5.72
C PRO A 215 13.81 12.70 6.87
N GLU A 216 13.99 11.64 7.65
CA GLU A 216 13.16 11.27 8.81
C GLU A 216 12.91 12.41 9.81
N SER A 217 13.87 13.34 9.97
CA SER A 217 13.73 14.50 10.84
C SER A 217 12.59 15.44 10.46
N LYS A 218 12.05 15.37 9.25
CA LYS A 218 10.91 16.20 8.80
C LYS A 218 9.55 15.69 9.25
N TYR A 219 9.43 14.40 9.63
CA TYR A 219 8.13 13.78 9.92
C TYR A 219 8.08 12.93 11.20
N ARG A 220 9.22 12.53 11.78
CA ARG A 220 9.25 11.79 13.05
C ARG A 220 9.11 12.67 14.31
N VAL A 221 9.19 13.98 14.17
CA VAL A 221 9.17 14.95 15.30
C VAL A 221 7.76 15.53 15.53
N GLN A 222 6.73 14.94 14.92
CA GLN A 222 5.34 15.36 15.03
C GLN A 222 4.53 14.49 15.98
#